data_AF-A0A8S3Q4H9-F1
#
_entry.id   AF-A0A8S3Q4H9-F1
#
_cell.length_a   1.000
_cell.length_b   1.000
_cell.length_c   1.000
_cell.angle_alpha   90.00
_cell.angle_beta   90.00
_cell.angle_gamma   90.00
#
_symmetry.space_group_name_H-M   'P 1'
#
loop_
_entity.id
_entity.type
_entity.pdbx_description
1 polymer ?
#
loop_
_entity_poly.entity_id
_entity_poly.type
_entity_poly.pdbx_seq_one_letter_code
_entity_poly.pdbx_strand_id
1 'polypeptide(L)'
;MPGAGKSELIESYAIKDVKRTVTFQISGPFNRLGLIERLIQLKLQRYHALYIDIGTVSDPFDLDIFLFQLIVFGYVSSGSTAYALTCDKIYIEIANSIQNTLCDALSTVASFPREHMKWKNYEDLKVSMEINSPMQVVCRFLKELDEDSLDDKDLFFNGPDAVKALTKLECKTIYATSSMLQTEELETLLIDLTREPDTYVPNKIAYEFRNTYVLTADNLLKMILISLRINTMIPVIIMGETGCGKTSLIQYLSKMCGIELNIFSIHAGTSEDEIYSRIWYTSQKALSNLNKISWLFLDEINTCEHLGLIASTICHRFCKDFKLAPNLAILAACNPY
;
A
#
# COMPACT_ATOMS: atom_id res chain seq x y z
N MET A 1 -10.09 -8.90 -9.75
CA MET A 1 -10.01 -7.61 -9.03
C MET A 1 -8.72 -7.58 -8.23
N PRO A 2 -7.92 -6.49 -8.28
CA PRO A 2 -6.80 -6.29 -7.36
C PRO A 2 -7.32 -6.11 -5.93
N GLY A 3 -6.50 -6.38 -4.91
CA GLY A 3 -6.90 -6.21 -3.50
C GLY A 3 -7.90 -7.24 -2.96
N ALA A 4 -8.23 -8.29 -3.70
CA ALA A 4 -9.17 -9.34 -3.28
C ALA A 4 -8.59 -10.35 -2.27
N GLY A 5 -7.40 -10.11 -1.72
CA GLY A 5 -6.76 -10.97 -0.73
C GLY A 5 -5.93 -12.15 -1.28
N LYS A 6 -5.41 -12.06 -2.52
CA LYS A 6 -4.56 -13.12 -3.12
C LYS A 6 -3.30 -13.39 -2.29
N SER A 7 -2.51 -12.35 -1.99
CA SER A 7 -1.29 -12.47 -1.18
C SER A 7 -1.58 -13.04 0.22
N GLU A 8 -2.69 -12.60 0.81
CA GLU A 8 -3.17 -13.04 2.13
C GLU A 8 -3.67 -14.50 2.13
N LEU A 9 -4.19 -14.99 0.99
CA LEU A 9 -4.50 -16.41 0.80
C LEU A 9 -3.21 -17.25 0.71
N ILE A 10 -2.22 -16.77 -0.04
CA ILE A 10 -0.90 -17.40 -0.17
C ILE A 10 -0.22 -17.52 1.19
N GLU A 11 -0.22 -16.46 1.99
CA GLU A 11 0.30 -16.51 3.36
C GLU A 11 -0.43 -17.55 4.21
N SER A 12 -1.76 -17.64 4.11
CA SER A 12 -2.54 -18.64 4.85
C SER A 12 -2.19 -20.08 4.45
N TYR A 13 -1.90 -20.34 3.17
CA TYR A 13 -1.45 -21.65 2.71
C TYR A 13 -0.03 -21.96 3.18
N ALA A 14 0.87 -20.98 3.10
CA ALA A 14 2.25 -21.16 3.57
C ALA A 14 2.28 -21.47 5.07
N ILE A 15 1.48 -20.79 5.89
CA ILE A 15 1.36 -21.06 7.33
C ILE A 15 0.85 -22.49 7.58
N LYS A 16 -0.17 -22.95 6.84
CA LYS A 16 -0.68 -24.33 6.93
C LYS A 16 0.38 -25.37 6.58
N ASP A 17 1.24 -25.06 5.60
CA ASP A 17 2.36 -25.90 5.19
C ASP A 17 3.61 -25.75 6.08
N VAL A 18 3.54 -24.95 7.16
CA VAL A 18 4.67 -24.64 8.07
C VAL A 18 5.86 -24.03 7.31
N LYS A 19 5.57 -23.15 6.36
CA LYS A 19 6.55 -22.43 5.55
C LYS A 19 6.50 -20.93 5.84
N ARG A 20 7.65 -20.27 5.66
CA ARG A 20 7.74 -18.81 5.62
C ARG A 20 7.80 -18.33 4.17
N THR A 21 6.91 -17.43 3.77
CA THR A 21 6.92 -16.84 2.43
C THR A 21 8.13 -15.94 2.23
N VAL A 22 8.74 -16.02 1.04
CA VAL A 22 9.75 -15.08 0.56
C VAL A 22 9.29 -14.59 -0.81
N THR A 23 8.95 -13.30 -0.88
CA THR A 23 8.41 -12.67 -2.09
C THR A 23 9.51 -12.38 -3.10
N PHE A 24 9.25 -12.73 -4.36
CA PHE A 24 10.09 -12.45 -5.52
C PHE A 24 9.24 -11.74 -6.59
N GLN A 25 9.37 -10.43 -6.64
CA GLN A 25 8.58 -9.59 -7.55
C GLN A 25 9.22 -9.49 -8.94
N ILE A 26 8.43 -9.69 -9.99
CA ILE A 26 8.86 -9.57 -11.39
C ILE A 26 7.94 -8.58 -12.10
N SER A 27 8.47 -7.44 -12.52
CA SER A 27 7.75 -6.41 -13.27
C SER A 27 8.70 -5.52 -14.07
N GLY A 28 8.21 -4.87 -15.13
CA GLY A 28 8.98 -3.97 -15.97
C GLY A 28 9.78 -4.68 -17.07
N PRO A 29 10.89 -4.09 -17.54
CA PRO A 29 11.75 -4.70 -18.54
C PRO A 29 12.29 -6.07 -18.12
N PHE A 30 12.13 -7.07 -18.98
CA PHE A 30 12.63 -8.42 -18.68
C PHE A 30 14.16 -8.49 -18.80
N ASN A 31 14.84 -8.74 -17.69
CA ASN A 31 16.29 -8.97 -17.64
C ASN A 31 16.59 -10.30 -16.94
N ARG A 32 16.86 -11.34 -17.73
CA ARG A 32 17.11 -12.70 -17.25
C ARG A 32 18.27 -12.78 -16.24
N LEU A 33 19.42 -12.16 -16.54
CA LEU A 33 20.59 -12.22 -15.67
C LEU A 33 20.28 -11.54 -14.32
N GLY A 34 19.67 -10.36 -14.36
CA GLY A 34 19.27 -9.62 -13.15
C GLY A 34 18.27 -10.40 -12.28
N LEU A 35 17.34 -11.15 -12.88
CA LEU A 35 16.42 -12.02 -12.14
C LEU A 35 17.16 -13.17 -11.44
N ILE A 36 18.14 -13.80 -12.10
CA ILE A 36 18.94 -14.88 -11.49
C ILE A 36 19.77 -14.34 -10.32
N GLU A 37 20.42 -13.18 -10.49
CA GLU A 37 21.19 -12.54 -9.43
C GLU A 37 20.32 -12.20 -8.22
N ARG A 38 19.11 -11.67 -8.44
CA ARG A 38 18.14 -11.41 -7.37
C ARG A 38 17.69 -12.70 -6.67
N LEU A 39 17.43 -13.79 -7.41
CA LEU A 39 17.10 -15.09 -6.81
C LEU A 39 18.21 -15.62 -5.90
N ILE A 40 19.48 -15.45 -6.30
CA ILE A 40 20.65 -15.83 -5.48
C ILE A 40 20.67 -15.01 -4.18
N GLN A 41 20.37 -13.71 -4.25
CA GLN A 41 20.36 -12.82 -3.08
C GLN A 41 19.28 -13.17 -2.05
N LEU A 42 18.16 -13.81 -2.47
CA LEU A 42 17.10 -14.24 -1.55
C LEU A 42 17.56 -15.30 -0.53
N LYS A 43 18.65 -16.04 -0.81
CA LYS A 43 19.21 -17.08 0.06
C LYS A 43 18.14 -18.07 0.57
N LEU A 44 17.28 -18.55 -0.33
CA LEU A 44 16.17 -19.45 0.01
C LEU A 44 16.64 -20.72 0.73
N GLN A 45 15.80 -21.23 1.62
CA GLN A 45 16.03 -22.39 2.47
C GLN A 45 14.82 -23.32 2.40
N ARG A 46 14.95 -24.56 2.86
CA ARG A 46 13.87 -25.56 2.80
C ARG A 46 12.59 -25.19 3.57
N TYR A 47 12.69 -24.34 4.58
CA TYR A 47 11.53 -23.86 5.35
C TYR A 47 10.87 -22.62 4.70
N HIS A 48 11.45 -22.10 3.61
CA HIS A 48 10.84 -21.03 2.83
C HIS A 48 9.88 -21.60 1.78
N ALA A 49 8.85 -20.82 1.45
CA ALA A 49 8.07 -20.96 0.23
C ALA A 49 8.36 -19.75 -0.67
N LEU A 50 8.71 -20.00 -1.93
CA LEU A 50 8.95 -18.93 -2.89
C LEU A 50 7.61 -18.39 -3.38
N TYR A 51 7.36 -17.11 -3.16
CA TYR A 51 6.16 -16.43 -3.64
C TYR A 51 6.55 -15.52 -4.81
N ILE A 52 6.21 -15.92 -6.03
CA ILE A 52 6.50 -15.16 -7.25
C ILE A 52 5.31 -14.24 -7.53
N ASP A 53 5.54 -12.93 -7.43
CA ASP A 53 4.54 -11.89 -7.74
C ASP A 53 4.84 -11.27 -9.10
N ILE A 54 4.01 -11.55 -10.09
CA ILE A 54 4.21 -11.17 -11.49
C ILE A 54 3.33 -9.98 -11.84
N GLY A 55 3.95 -8.81 -12.01
CA GLY A 55 3.34 -7.60 -12.56
C GLY A 55 3.42 -7.53 -14.10
N THR A 56 3.12 -6.37 -14.65
CA THR A 56 3.31 -6.10 -16.09
C THR A 56 4.78 -6.24 -16.46
N VAL A 57 5.07 -6.94 -17.55
CA VAL A 57 6.44 -7.16 -18.07
C VAL A 57 6.53 -6.83 -19.56
N SER A 58 7.71 -6.38 -20.02
CA SER A 58 7.94 -6.02 -21.42
C SER A 58 7.95 -7.21 -22.36
N ASP A 59 8.45 -8.37 -21.89
CA ASP A 59 8.55 -9.61 -22.66
C ASP A 59 7.99 -10.79 -21.84
N PRO A 60 6.71 -11.13 -22.02
CA PRO A 60 6.08 -12.22 -21.28
C PRO A 60 6.49 -13.60 -21.80
N PHE A 61 6.98 -13.74 -23.04
CA PHE A 61 7.39 -15.03 -23.60
C PHE A 61 8.71 -15.51 -23.00
N ASP A 62 9.69 -14.61 -22.92
CA ASP A 62 10.96 -14.92 -22.26
C ASP A 62 10.77 -15.17 -20.76
N LEU A 63 9.81 -14.46 -20.13
CA LEU A 63 9.40 -14.75 -18.77
C LEU A 63 8.80 -16.16 -18.65
N ASP A 64 7.95 -16.59 -19.57
CA ASP A 64 7.37 -17.95 -19.54
C ASP A 64 8.45 -19.02 -19.61
N ILE A 65 9.44 -18.86 -20.50
CA ILE A 65 10.59 -19.78 -20.60
C ILE A 65 11.39 -19.81 -19.30
N PHE A 66 11.61 -18.65 -18.69
CA PHE A 66 12.29 -18.55 -17.40
C PHE A 66 11.52 -19.27 -16.28
N LEU A 67 10.20 -19.05 -16.19
CA LEU A 67 9.34 -19.71 -15.20
C LEU A 67 9.29 -21.22 -15.44
N PHE A 68 9.23 -21.67 -16.69
CA PHE A 68 9.27 -23.07 -17.05
C PHE A 68 10.53 -23.74 -16.50
N GLN A 69 11.69 -23.16 -16.80
CA GLN A 69 12.97 -23.70 -16.34
C GLN A 69 13.05 -23.69 -14.81
N LEU A 70 12.66 -22.59 -14.17
CA LEU A 70 12.70 -22.47 -12.72
C LEU A 70 11.80 -23.51 -12.04
N ILE A 71 10.53 -23.61 -12.45
CA ILE A 71 9.51 -24.40 -11.76
C ILE A 71 9.60 -25.89 -12.14
N VAL A 72 9.78 -26.18 -13.43
CA VAL A 72 9.74 -27.55 -13.94
C VAL A 72 11.09 -28.24 -13.81
N PHE A 73 12.19 -27.55 -14.15
CA PHE A 73 13.53 -28.14 -14.02
C PHE A 73 14.16 -27.89 -12.64
N GLY A 74 13.65 -26.94 -11.87
CA GLY A 74 14.25 -26.56 -10.60
C GLY A 74 15.52 -25.71 -10.74
N TYR A 75 15.85 -25.23 -11.95
CA TYR A 75 17.05 -24.43 -12.18
C TYR A 75 16.90 -23.45 -13.35
N VAL A 76 17.63 -22.34 -13.28
CA VAL A 76 17.76 -21.34 -14.35
C VAL A 76 19.22 -20.93 -14.50
N SER A 77 19.63 -20.59 -15.73
CA SER A 77 20.99 -20.11 -16.02
C SER A 77 21.01 -18.99 -17.06
N SER A 78 22.00 -18.13 -16.98
CA SER A 78 22.32 -17.09 -17.96
C SER A 78 23.82 -16.86 -17.97
N GLY A 79 24.49 -17.17 -19.08
CA GLY A 79 25.95 -17.14 -19.17
C GLY A 79 26.60 -18.09 -18.14
N SER A 80 27.49 -17.56 -17.31
CA SER A 80 28.17 -18.28 -16.23
C SER A 80 27.38 -18.32 -14.91
N THR A 81 26.25 -17.63 -14.83
CA THR A 81 25.47 -17.52 -13.60
C THR A 81 24.31 -18.50 -13.66
N ALA A 82 24.12 -19.27 -12.58
CA ALA A 82 23.02 -20.22 -12.46
C ALA A 82 22.43 -20.19 -11.05
N TYR A 83 21.14 -20.53 -10.97
CA TYR A 83 20.41 -20.67 -9.73
C TYR A 83 19.62 -21.97 -9.74
N ALA A 84 19.66 -22.70 -8.63
CA ALA A 84 18.86 -23.91 -8.41
C ALA A 84 17.95 -23.69 -7.20
N LEU A 85 16.68 -24.09 -7.34
CA LEU A 85 15.70 -23.99 -6.27
C LEU A 85 16.08 -24.86 -5.08
N THR A 86 16.00 -24.29 -3.89
CA THR A 86 16.25 -24.98 -2.62
C THR A 86 14.98 -25.24 -1.81
N CYS A 87 13.87 -24.58 -2.17
CA CYS A 87 12.56 -24.76 -1.57
C CYS A 87 11.66 -25.67 -2.43
N ASP A 88 10.70 -26.32 -1.79
CA ASP A 88 9.76 -27.30 -2.33
C ASP A 88 8.33 -26.74 -2.55
N LYS A 89 8.09 -25.48 -2.15
CA LYS A 89 6.79 -24.81 -2.24
C LYS A 89 6.95 -23.50 -3.00
N ILE A 90 6.17 -23.35 -4.06
CA ILE A 90 6.14 -22.16 -4.91
C ILE A 90 4.69 -21.71 -5.05
N TYR A 91 4.44 -20.44 -4.79
CA TYR A 91 3.17 -19.77 -5.06
C TYR A 91 3.38 -18.73 -6.16
N ILE A 92 2.44 -18.64 -7.09
CA ILE A 92 2.52 -17.69 -8.21
C ILE A 92 1.28 -16.82 -8.17
N GLU A 93 1.47 -15.52 -8.04
CA GLU A 93 0.43 -14.53 -8.25
C GLU A 93 0.70 -13.80 -9.57
N ILE A 94 -0.34 -13.70 -10.39
CA ILE A 94 -0.31 -12.89 -11.62
C ILE A 94 -1.21 -11.68 -11.41
N ALA A 95 -0.66 -10.50 -11.67
CA ALA A 95 -1.39 -9.24 -11.70
C ALA A 95 -2.53 -9.31 -12.73
N ASN A 96 -3.66 -8.66 -12.44
CA ASN A 96 -4.72 -8.60 -13.42
C ASN A 96 -4.29 -7.66 -14.54
N SER A 97 -4.02 -8.19 -15.74
CA SER A 97 -3.76 -7.38 -16.93
C SER A 97 -5.05 -7.07 -17.69
N ILE A 98 -5.02 -6.05 -18.55
CA ILE A 98 -6.10 -5.75 -19.49
C ILE A 98 -6.34 -7.02 -20.34
N GLN A 99 -7.59 -7.49 -20.38
CA GLN A 99 -8.01 -8.70 -21.12
C GLN A 99 -7.27 -10.00 -20.74
N ASN A 100 -6.62 -10.09 -19.57
CA ASN A 100 -5.82 -11.25 -19.14
C ASN A 100 -4.63 -11.62 -20.07
N THR A 101 -4.21 -10.70 -20.95
CA THR A 101 -3.10 -10.90 -21.90
C THR A 101 -1.82 -11.47 -21.28
N LEU A 102 -1.47 -11.05 -20.07
CA LEU A 102 -0.29 -11.57 -19.35
C LEU A 102 -0.48 -13.03 -18.94
N CYS A 103 -1.65 -13.37 -18.42
CA CYS A 103 -1.98 -14.75 -18.03
C CYS A 103 -2.01 -15.67 -19.26
N ASP A 104 -2.52 -15.16 -20.38
CA ASP A 104 -2.61 -15.91 -21.64
C ASP A 104 -1.24 -16.10 -22.30
N ALA A 105 -0.32 -15.14 -22.13
CA ALA A 105 1.05 -15.26 -22.62
C ALA A 105 1.90 -16.26 -21.81
N LEU A 106 1.56 -16.49 -20.54
CA LEU A 106 2.29 -17.39 -19.64
C LEU A 106 1.73 -18.84 -19.67
N SER A 107 2.05 -19.56 -20.75
CA SER A 107 1.60 -20.94 -20.99
C SER A 107 2.03 -21.92 -19.90
N THR A 108 3.21 -21.72 -19.32
CA THR A 108 3.72 -22.53 -18.21
C THR A 108 2.78 -22.43 -17.01
N VAL A 109 2.37 -21.22 -16.66
CA VAL A 109 1.47 -21.01 -15.51
C VAL A 109 0.07 -21.57 -15.79
N ALA A 110 -0.36 -21.58 -17.05
CA ALA A 110 -1.61 -22.20 -17.48
C ALA A 110 -1.68 -23.71 -17.24
N SER A 111 -0.54 -24.37 -17.10
CA SER A 111 -0.46 -25.83 -16.92
C SER A 111 -0.68 -26.26 -15.46
N PHE A 112 -0.74 -25.33 -14.50
CA PHE A 112 -0.96 -25.64 -13.08
C PHE A 112 -2.41 -25.40 -12.63
N PRO A 113 -2.89 -26.08 -11.58
CA PRO A 113 -4.20 -25.82 -11.00
C PRO A 113 -4.36 -24.33 -10.62
N ARG A 114 -5.39 -23.69 -11.15
CA ARG A 114 -5.68 -22.27 -10.91
C ARG A 114 -6.73 -22.12 -9.82
N GLU A 115 -6.38 -21.44 -8.73
CA GLU A 115 -7.38 -20.94 -7.79
C GLU A 115 -7.85 -19.54 -8.22
N HIS A 116 -9.08 -19.47 -8.73
CA HIS A 116 -9.71 -18.20 -9.07
C HIS A 116 -10.49 -17.66 -7.87
N MET A 117 -9.91 -16.68 -7.17
CA MET A 117 -10.63 -15.96 -6.13
C MET A 117 -11.73 -15.08 -6.75
N LYS A 118 -12.98 -15.33 -6.34
CA LYS A 118 -14.11 -14.45 -6.60
C LYS A 118 -14.49 -13.77 -5.30
N TRP A 119 -14.29 -12.46 -5.23
CA TRP A 119 -14.69 -11.66 -4.07
C TRP A 119 -16.21 -11.44 -4.08
N LYS A 120 -16.91 -11.97 -3.10
CA LYS A 120 -18.35 -11.82 -2.85
C LYS A 120 -18.62 -10.75 -1.81
N ASN A 121 -18.16 -9.53 -2.09
CA ASN A 121 -18.33 -8.37 -1.20
C ASN A 121 -17.85 -8.67 0.24
N TYR A 122 -18.62 -8.22 1.24
CA TYR A 122 -18.29 -8.39 2.65
C TYR A 122 -18.37 -9.85 3.15
N GLU A 123 -18.90 -10.80 2.36
CA GLU A 123 -18.91 -12.22 2.73
C GLU A 123 -17.49 -12.78 2.87
N ASP A 124 -16.55 -12.31 2.05
CA ASP A 124 -15.16 -12.78 2.07
C ASP A 124 -14.26 -11.94 2.99
N LEU A 125 -14.81 -10.90 3.64
CA LEU A 125 -14.06 -10.06 4.57
C LEU A 125 -13.50 -10.91 5.72
N LYS A 126 -12.17 -10.89 5.88
CA LYS A 126 -11.52 -11.46 7.06
C LYS A 126 -11.73 -10.52 8.24
N VAL A 127 -12.46 -11.00 9.25
CA VAL A 127 -12.73 -10.24 10.48
C VAL A 127 -11.79 -10.74 11.58
N SER A 128 -11.03 -9.80 12.17
CA SER A 128 -10.25 -10.07 13.38
C SER A 128 -11.17 -10.23 14.58
N MET A 129 -10.84 -11.20 15.44
CA MET A 129 -11.55 -11.43 16.71
C MET A 129 -10.85 -10.75 17.90
N GLU A 130 -9.72 -10.07 17.66
CA GLU A 130 -9.05 -9.27 18.69
C GLU A 130 -9.89 -8.03 19.00
N ILE A 131 -10.33 -7.90 20.24
CA ILE A 131 -11.26 -6.85 20.70
C ILE A 131 -10.74 -5.45 20.37
N ASN A 132 -9.44 -5.24 20.51
CA ASN A 132 -8.76 -3.98 20.24
C ASN A 132 -8.29 -3.81 18.79
N SER A 133 -8.64 -4.72 17.88
CA SER A 133 -8.36 -4.53 16.46
C SER A 133 -9.17 -3.36 15.89
N PRO A 134 -8.65 -2.60 14.90
CA PRO A 134 -9.37 -1.47 14.31
C PRO A 134 -10.76 -1.84 13.81
N MET A 135 -10.91 -3.05 13.26
CA MET A 135 -12.18 -3.61 12.79
C MET A 135 -13.20 -3.74 13.94
N GLN A 136 -12.80 -4.33 15.07
CA GLN A 136 -13.68 -4.54 16.22
C GLN A 136 -14.04 -3.22 16.90
N VAL A 137 -13.08 -2.31 17.03
CA VAL A 137 -13.31 -0.98 17.58
C VAL A 137 -14.35 -0.23 16.74
N VAL A 138 -14.15 -0.14 15.42
CA VAL A 138 -15.07 0.56 14.52
C VAL A 138 -16.45 -0.10 14.51
N CYS A 139 -16.55 -1.42 14.35
CA CYS A 139 -17.85 -2.11 14.40
C CYS A 139 -18.58 -1.89 15.72
N ARG A 140 -17.87 -1.84 16.84
CA ARG A 140 -18.50 -1.60 18.13
C ARG A 140 -19.10 -0.21 18.18
N PHE A 141 -18.33 0.82 17.83
CA PHE A 141 -18.84 2.20 17.81
C PHE A 141 -20.04 2.35 16.87
N LEU A 142 -19.98 1.78 15.67
CA LEU A 142 -21.09 1.81 14.72
C LEU A 142 -22.34 1.10 15.25
N LYS A 143 -22.17 -0.03 15.92
CA LYS A 143 -23.29 -0.74 16.55
C LYS A 143 -23.97 0.10 17.63
N GLU A 144 -23.19 0.75 18.49
CA GLU A 144 -23.75 1.60 19.55
C GLU A 144 -24.36 2.89 19.00
N LEU A 145 -23.86 3.40 17.87
CA LEU A 145 -24.45 4.52 17.15
C LEU A 145 -25.82 4.13 16.59
N ASP A 146 -25.91 2.97 15.92
CA ASP A 146 -27.17 2.44 15.38
C ASP A 146 -28.18 2.11 16.49
N GLU A 147 -27.71 1.78 17.69
CA GLU A 147 -28.51 1.50 18.89
C GLU A 147 -28.80 2.76 19.74
N ASP A 148 -28.35 3.95 19.31
CA ASP A 148 -28.52 5.25 19.98
C ASP A 148 -28.09 5.23 21.47
N SER A 149 -26.98 4.56 21.77
CA SER A 149 -26.50 4.39 23.15
C SER A 149 -25.05 4.83 23.38
N LEU A 150 -24.47 5.54 22.41
CA LEU A 150 -23.11 6.09 22.53
C LEU A 150 -22.98 7.13 23.64
N ASP A 151 -24.02 7.94 23.88
CA ASP A 151 -24.01 8.98 24.91
C ASP A 151 -24.26 8.41 26.32
N ASP A 152 -24.75 7.18 26.42
CA ASP A 152 -25.14 6.56 27.69
C ASP A 152 -23.99 5.80 28.38
N LYS A 153 -22.96 5.40 27.63
CA LYS A 153 -21.90 4.53 28.15
C LYS A 153 -20.56 4.68 27.44
N ASP A 154 -19.49 4.61 28.22
CA ASP A 154 -18.13 4.48 27.71
C ASP A 154 -17.85 3.06 27.20
N LEU A 155 -17.11 2.96 26.09
CA LEU A 155 -16.67 1.69 25.52
C LEU A 155 -15.22 1.41 25.88
N PHE A 156 -15.01 0.46 26.79
CA PHE A 156 -13.68 -0.04 27.14
C PHE A 156 -13.32 -1.23 26.26
N PHE A 157 -12.14 -1.21 25.65
CA PHE A 157 -11.63 -2.34 24.83
C PHE A 157 -10.58 -3.18 25.55
N ASN A 158 -10.20 -2.78 26.76
CA ASN A 158 -9.19 -3.40 27.60
C ASN A 158 -9.67 -3.44 29.05
N GLY A 159 -9.16 -4.38 29.85
CA GLY A 159 -9.48 -4.49 31.27
C GLY A 159 -10.70 -5.36 31.59
N PRO A 160 -11.11 -5.43 32.86
CA PRO A 160 -12.20 -6.32 33.31
C PRO A 160 -13.56 -5.93 32.72
N ASP A 161 -13.78 -4.65 32.45
CA ASP A 161 -15.01 -4.10 31.89
C ASP A 161 -14.97 -4.00 30.35
N ALA A 162 -14.03 -4.70 29.72
CA ALA A 162 -13.89 -4.67 28.27
C ALA A 162 -15.13 -5.23 27.56
N VAL A 163 -15.57 -4.53 26.52
CA VAL A 163 -16.62 -5.01 25.63
C VAL A 163 -16.22 -6.33 24.99
N LYS A 164 -17.21 -7.17 24.72
CA LYS A 164 -17.00 -8.43 24.01
C LYS A 164 -16.79 -8.15 22.52
N ALA A 165 -15.88 -8.91 21.91
CA ALA A 165 -15.72 -8.93 20.46
C ALA A 165 -17.05 -9.29 19.80
N LEU A 166 -17.41 -8.51 18.78
CA LEU A 166 -18.53 -8.82 17.90
C LEU A 166 -18.19 -10.05 17.06
N THR A 167 -19.23 -10.82 16.74
CA THR A 167 -19.06 -11.98 15.87
C THR A 167 -18.66 -11.56 14.46
N LYS A 168 -18.04 -12.48 13.72
CA LYS A 168 -17.67 -12.24 12.31
C LYS A 168 -18.87 -11.83 11.46
N LEU A 169 -20.04 -12.40 11.74
CA LEU A 169 -21.26 -12.08 11.01
C LEU A 169 -21.72 -10.65 11.32
N GLU A 170 -21.77 -10.27 12.60
CA GLU A 170 -22.13 -8.91 13.02
C GLU A 170 -21.21 -7.86 12.39
N CYS A 171 -19.88 -8.06 12.45
CA CYS A 171 -18.95 -7.13 11.83
C CYS A 171 -19.17 -6.99 10.33
N LYS A 172 -19.37 -8.11 9.61
CA LYS A 172 -19.62 -8.09 8.16
C LYS A 172 -20.91 -7.35 7.82
N THR A 173 -21.97 -7.56 8.59
CA THR A 173 -23.25 -6.88 8.41
C THR A 173 -23.10 -5.37 8.63
N ILE A 174 -22.49 -4.95 9.73
CA ILE A 174 -22.27 -3.54 10.05
C ILE A 174 -21.44 -2.84 8.95
N TYR A 175 -20.34 -3.45 8.50
CA TYR A 175 -19.55 -2.88 7.42
C TYR A 175 -20.30 -2.77 6.08
N ALA A 176 -21.22 -3.70 5.81
CA ALA A 176 -22.03 -3.67 4.61
C ALA A 176 -23.13 -2.60 4.65
N THR A 177 -23.62 -2.22 5.84
CA THR A 177 -24.66 -1.20 6.03
C THR A 177 -24.07 0.20 6.21
N SER A 178 -22.95 0.33 6.93
CA SER A 178 -22.34 1.61 7.28
C SER A 178 -21.43 2.20 6.19
N SER A 179 -21.21 1.53 5.06
CA SER A 179 -20.43 2.06 3.93
C SER A 179 -21.11 3.23 3.20
N MET A 180 -22.17 3.81 3.79
CA MET A 180 -23.00 4.88 3.25
C MET A 180 -22.80 6.25 3.91
N LEU A 181 -21.83 6.42 4.82
CA LEU A 181 -21.44 7.78 5.25
C LEU A 181 -20.87 8.52 4.04
N GLN A 182 -21.69 9.38 3.44
CA GLN A 182 -21.36 10.10 2.22
C GLN A 182 -20.31 11.16 2.54
N THR A 183 -19.34 11.34 1.64
CA THR A 183 -18.28 12.35 1.74
C THR A 183 -18.83 13.74 2.11
N GLU A 184 -20.05 14.07 1.68
CA GLU A 184 -20.75 15.35 1.94
C GLU A 184 -21.06 15.61 3.43
N GLU A 185 -21.38 14.59 4.23
CA GLU A 185 -21.62 14.76 5.68
C GLU A 185 -20.32 15.05 6.42
N LEU A 186 -19.23 14.42 6.01
CA LEU A 186 -17.88 14.64 6.54
C LEU A 186 -17.37 16.05 6.21
N GLU A 187 -17.66 16.54 4.99
CA GLU A 187 -17.36 17.92 4.60
C GLU A 187 -18.13 18.92 5.44
N THR A 188 -19.44 18.68 5.65
CA THR A 188 -20.30 19.55 6.46
C THR A 188 -19.87 19.57 7.92
N LEU A 189 -19.59 18.40 8.51
CA LEU A 189 -19.13 18.27 9.89
C LEU A 189 -17.75 18.94 10.10
N LEU A 190 -16.82 18.81 9.14
CA LEU A 190 -15.52 19.46 9.22
C LEU A 190 -15.62 20.99 9.06
N ILE A 191 -16.54 21.48 8.22
CA ILE A 191 -16.84 22.92 8.12
C ILE A 191 -17.42 23.43 9.44
N ASP A 192 -18.31 22.69 10.07
CA ASP A 192 -18.92 23.09 11.34
C ASP A 192 -17.95 22.98 12.54
N LEU A 193 -17.07 21.97 12.56
CA LEU A 193 -15.99 21.86 13.55
C LEU A 193 -14.91 22.94 13.40
N THR A 194 -14.65 23.39 12.17
CA THR A 194 -13.72 24.51 11.91
C THR A 194 -14.36 25.89 12.11
N ARG A 195 -15.68 25.94 12.35
CA ARG A 195 -16.41 27.17 12.72
C ARG A 195 -16.37 27.47 14.21
N GLU A 196 -15.88 26.57 15.06
CA GLU A 196 -15.64 26.91 16.46
C GLU A 196 -14.53 27.98 16.56
N PRO A 197 -14.82 29.16 17.14
CA PRO A 197 -13.82 30.18 17.34
C PRO A 197 -12.93 29.77 18.52
N ASP A 198 -11.61 29.84 18.33
CA ASP A 198 -10.56 29.81 19.37
C ASP A 198 -9.63 28.59 19.48
N THR A 199 -9.28 27.92 18.36
CA THR A 199 -7.99 27.20 18.31
C THR A 199 -6.85 28.11 17.87
N TYR A 200 -6.03 28.50 18.84
CA TYR A 200 -4.78 29.26 18.70
C TYR A 200 -3.83 28.64 17.66
N VAL A 201 -3.79 29.21 16.46
CA VAL A 201 -2.68 28.98 15.51
C VAL A 201 -1.52 29.88 15.94
N PRO A 202 -0.31 29.36 16.25
CA PRO A 202 0.81 30.18 16.67
C PRO A 202 1.08 31.34 15.69
N ASN A 203 0.89 32.58 16.16
CA ASN A 203 0.84 33.82 15.37
C ASN A 203 2.04 34.07 14.43
N LYS A 204 3.19 33.43 14.68
CA LYS A 204 4.40 33.62 13.85
C LYS A 204 4.37 32.80 12.55
N ILE A 205 3.74 31.62 12.57
CA ILE A 205 3.59 30.76 11.39
C ILE A 205 2.41 31.27 10.54
N ALA A 206 1.33 31.77 11.16
CA ALA A 206 0.19 32.28 10.40
C ALA A 206 0.55 33.47 9.46
N TYR A 207 1.53 34.30 9.82
CA TYR A 207 1.85 35.53 9.07
C TYR A 207 2.76 35.30 7.84
N GLU A 208 3.79 34.45 7.94
CA GLU A 208 4.65 34.11 6.79
C GLU A 208 3.92 33.25 5.74
N PHE A 209 2.96 32.43 6.18
CA PHE A 209 2.27 31.46 5.33
C PHE A 209 1.06 32.03 4.58
N ARG A 210 0.38 33.05 5.13
CA ARG A 210 -0.79 33.68 4.48
C ARG A 210 -0.47 34.33 3.14
N ASN A 211 0.78 34.73 2.89
CA ASN A 211 1.17 35.44 1.67
C ASN A 211 1.72 34.52 0.56
N THR A 212 1.88 33.22 0.80
CA THR A 212 2.50 32.28 -0.17
C THR A 212 1.54 31.25 -0.75
N TYR A 213 0.38 31.05 -0.14
CA TYR A 213 -0.61 30.08 -0.59
C TYR A 213 -2.03 30.55 -0.24
N VAL A 214 -2.96 30.40 -1.19
CA VAL A 214 -4.37 30.77 -0.99
C VAL A 214 -5.09 29.60 -0.30
N LEU A 215 -5.39 29.79 0.98
CA LEU A 215 -6.22 28.89 1.77
C LEU A 215 -7.70 29.06 1.40
N THR A 216 -8.23 28.14 0.59
CA THR A 216 -9.66 27.97 0.37
C THR A 216 -10.19 26.85 1.27
N ALA A 217 -11.51 26.84 1.54
CA ALA A 217 -12.15 25.75 2.28
C ALA A 217 -11.88 24.37 1.62
N ASP A 218 -11.91 24.33 0.29
CA ASP A 218 -11.58 23.15 -0.51
C ASP A 218 -10.13 22.67 -0.31
N ASN A 219 -9.14 23.57 -0.36
CA ASN A 219 -7.75 23.21 -0.10
C ASN A 219 -7.54 22.73 1.35
N LEU A 220 -8.22 23.35 2.31
CA LEU A 220 -8.16 22.96 3.72
C LEU A 220 -8.72 21.54 3.93
N LEU A 221 -9.87 21.25 3.35
CA LEU A 221 -10.49 19.93 3.40
C LEU A 221 -9.57 18.87 2.78
N LYS A 222 -9.02 19.13 1.58
CA LYS A 222 -8.05 18.23 0.93
C LYS A 222 -6.86 17.94 1.85
N MET A 223 -6.33 18.97 2.51
CA MET A 223 -5.22 18.83 3.47
C MET A 223 -5.60 17.98 4.68
N ILE A 224 -6.78 18.17 5.25
CA ILE A 224 -7.29 17.35 6.37
C ILE A 224 -7.41 15.89 5.94
N LEU A 225 -8.03 15.61 4.79
CA LEU A 225 -8.20 14.25 4.27
C LEU A 225 -6.85 13.57 4.00
N ILE A 226 -5.88 14.31 3.46
CA ILE A 226 -4.51 13.82 3.26
C ILE A 226 -3.86 13.48 4.61
N SER A 227 -3.94 14.38 5.59
CA SER A 227 -3.37 14.16 6.93
C SER A 227 -3.98 12.94 7.63
N LEU A 228 -5.30 12.78 7.56
CA LEU A 228 -6.00 11.61 8.12
C LEU A 228 -5.55 10.30 7.47
N ARG A 229 -5.40 10.27 6.16
CA ARG A 229 -4.89 9.09 5.43
C ARG A 229 -3.45 8.75 5.82
N ILE A 230 -2.58 9.76 5.96
CA ILE A 230 -1.19 9.56 6.41
C ILE A 230 -1.17 8.96 7.82
N ASN A 231 -1.93 9.53 8.75
CA ASN A 231 -1.96 9.09 10.15
C ASN A 231 -2.53 7.68 10.31
N THR A 232 -3.42 7.27 9.39
CA THR A 232 -3.99 5.91 9.34
C THR A 232 -3.21 4.96 8.42
N MET A 233 -2.07 5.39 7.86
CA MET A 233 -1.22 4.61 6.97
C MET A 233 -1.93 4.14 5.69
N ILE A 234 -2.99 4.84 5.29
CA ILE A 234 -3.68 4.62 4.02
C ILE A 234 -2.86 5.28 2.91
N PRO A 235 -2.53 4.56 1.82
CA PRO A 235 -1.89 5.12 0.64
C PRO A 235 -2.53 6.42 0.15
N VAL A 236 -1.70 7.43 -0.09
CA VAL A 236 -2.12 8.73 -0.66
C VAL A 236 -1.57 8.87 -2.07
N ILE A 237 -2.47 8.81 -3.05
CA ILE A 237 -2.19 9.10 -4.45
C ILE A 237 -3.13 10.22 -4.90
N ILE A 238 -2.57 11.33 -5.40
CA ILE A 238 -3.31 12.51 -5.82
C ILE A 238 -3.27 12.60 -7.35
N MET A 239 -4.42 12.43 -7.98
CA MET A 239 -4.56 12.60 -9.42
C MET A 239 -5.05 14.02 -9.75
N GLY A 240 -4.48 14.64 -10.77
CA GLY A 240 -4.95 15.93 -11.29
C GLY A 240 -4.05 16.44 -12.40
N GLU A 241 -4.51 17.41 -13.19
CA GLU A 241 -3.73 17.99 -14.29
C GLU A 241 -2.46 18.71 -13.77
N THR A 242 -1.49 18.90 -14.66
CA THR A 242 -0.32 19.74 -14.36
C THR A 242 -0.79 21.17 -14.06
N GLY A 243 -0.24 21.79 -13.01
CA GLY A 243 -0.60 23.15 -12.61
C GLY A 243 -1.82 23.27 -11.69
N CYS A 244 -2.53 22.17 -11.36
CA CYS A 244 -3.66 22.22 -10.41
C CYS A 244 -3.24 22.35 -8.93
N GLY A 245 -1.95 22.54 -8.65
CA GLY A 245 -1.44 22.86 -7.31
C GLY A 245 -1.19 21.68 -6.37
N LYS A 246 -1.13 20.42 -6.85
CA LYS A 246 -0.88 19.21 -6.03
C LYS A 246 0.38 19.36 -5.17
N THR A 247 1.51 19.67 -5.81
CA THR A 247 2.81 19.82 -5.17
C THR A 247 2.80 20.99 -4.18
N SER A 248 2.19 22.12 -4.56
CA SER A 248 2.05 23.29 -3.69
C SER A 248 1.19 23.00 -2.45
N LEU A 249 0.09 22.23 -2.59
CA LEU A 249 -0.77 21.80 -1.49
C LEU A 249 0.01 20.95 -0.48
N ILE A 250 0.77 19.95 -0.96
CA ILE A 250 1.59 19.08 -0.09
C ILE A 250 2.73 19.85 0.58
N GLN A 251 3.41 20.73 -0.15
CA GLN A 251 4.43 21.60 0.42
C GLN A 251 3.87 22.54 1.49
N TYR A 252 2.68 23.09 1.27
CA TYR A 252 2.03 23.94 2.23
C TYR A 252 1.65 23.16 3.49
N LEU A 253 1.01 22.00 3.32
CA LEU A 253 0.63 21.11 4.42
C LEU A 253 1.84 20.66 5.25
N SER A 254 2.92 20.21 4.60
CA SER A 254 4.11 19.73 5.33
C SER A 254 4.71 20.82 6.20
N LYS A 255 4.77 22.05 5.68
CA LYS A 255 5.26 23.20 6.43
C LYS A 255 4.32 23.58 7.59
N MET A 256 3.00 23.53 7.40
CA MET A 256 2.04 23.76 8.50
C MET A 256 2.22 22.74 9.63
N CYS A 257 2.48 21.47 9.29
CA CYS A 257 2.72 20.42 10.26
C CYS A 257 4.16 20.41 10.83
N GLY A 258 5.06 21.26 10.32
CA GLY A 258 6.48 21.25 10.70
C GLY A 258 7.21 19.96 10.30
N ILE A 259 6.74 19.28 9.26
CA ILE A 259 7.23 17.98 8.78
C ILE A 259 8.27 18.19 7.68
N GLU A 260 9.33 17.37 7.73
CA GLU A 260 10.34 17.37 6.68
C GLU A 260 9.79 16.70 5.40
N LEU A 261 9.63 17.48 4.33
CA LEU A 261 9.16 17.01 3.04
C LEU A 261 10.31 16.91 2.04
N ASN A 262 10.49 15.72 1.47
CA ASN A 262 11.37 15.46 0.34
C ASN A 262 10.51 15.25 -0.91
N ILE A 263 10.75 16.03 -1.97
CA ILE A 263 10.04 15.87 -3.25
C ILE A 263 10.98 15.20 -4.24
N PHE A 264 10.46 14.21 -4.95
CA PHE A 264 11.13 13.54 -6.05
C PHE A 264 10.23 13.54 -7.27
N SER A 265 10.59 14.35 -8.27
CA SER A 265 9.89 14.42 -9.54
C SER A 265 10.37 13.29 -10.44
N ILE A 266 9.45 12.42 -10.83
CA ILE A 266 9.70 11.28 -11.71
C ILE A 266 9.42 11.72 -13.15
N HIS A 267 10.25 11.26 -14.08
CA HIS A 267 10.08 11.47 -15.51
C HIS A 267 10.38 10.17 -16.28
N ALA A 268 10.10 10.15 -17.59
CA ALA A 268 10.29 8.96 -18.43
C ALA A 268 11.73 8.39 -18.41
N GLY A 269 12.74 9.24 -18.20
CA GLY A 269 14.14 8.81 -18.07
C GLY A 269 14.57 8.37 -16.66
N THR A 270 13.68 8.37 -15.67
CA THR A 270 14.03 8.03 -14.29
C THR A 270 14.22 6.52 -14.19
N SER A 271 15.43 6.10 -13.85
CA SER A 271 15.77 4.68 -13.71
C SER A 271 15.22 4.06 -12.42
N GLU A 272 15.02 2.75 -12.44
CA GLU A 272 14.62 1.98 -11.26
C GLU A 272 15.59 2.16 -10.07
N ASP A 273 16.90 2.23 -10.34
CA ASP A 273 17.93 2.40 -9.32
C ASP A 273 17.93 3.81 -8.72
N GLU A 274 17.54 4.83 -9.49
CA GLU A 274 17.35 6.18 -8.98
C GLU A 274 16.16 6.26 -8.01
N ILE A 275 15.03 5.64 -8.38
CA ILE A 275 13.85 5.51 -7.52
C ILE A 275 14.24 4.79 -6.22
N TYR A 276 14.88 3.63 -6.35
CA TYR A 276 15.35 2.84 -5.21
C TYR A 276 16.28 3.65 -4.29
N SER A 277 17.31 4.29 -4.87
CA SER A 277 18.29 5.06 -4.11
C SER A 277 17.65 6.24 -3.37
N ARG A 278 16.66 6.90 -3.99
CA ARG A 278 15.91 7.99 -3.37
C ARG A 278 15.09 7.51 -2.18
N ILE A 279 14.31 6.45 -2.36
CA ILE A 279 13.46 5.87 -1.28
C ILE A 279 14.35 5.36 -0.14
N TRP A 280 15.43 4.65 -0.47
CA TRP A 280 16.41 4.17 0.51
C TRP A 280 16.99 5.32 1.32
N TYR A 281 17.54 6.34 0.67
CA TYR A 281 18.13 7.49 1.34
C TYR A 281 17.13 8.19 2.29
N THR A 282 15.91 8.45 1.84
CA THR A 282 14.88 9.09 2.67
C THR A 282 14.44 8.19 3.83
N SER A 283 14.37 6.88 3.62
CA SER A 283 14.07 5.90 4.68
C SER A 283 15.18 5.87 5.74
N GLN A 284 16.45 5.84 5.34
CA GLN A 284 17.58 5.89 6.26
C GLN A 284 17.63 7.20 7.05
N LYS A 285 17.32 8.32 6.39
CA LYS A 285 17.22 9.63 7.05
C LYS A 285 16.10 9.63 8.10
N ALA A 286 14.93 9.07 7.78
CA ALA A 286 13.84 8.93 8.74
C ALA A 286 14.22 8.04 9.93
N LEU A 287 14.91 6.92 9.70
CA LEU A 287 15.41 6.04 10.78
C LEU A 287 16.40 6.73 11.72
N SER A 288 17.18 7.70 11.23
CA SER A 288 18.12 8.45 12.07
C SER A 288 17.44 9.30 13.15
N ASN A 289 16.16 9.64 12.97
CA ASN A 289 15.39 10.43 13.93
C ASN A 289 13.93 9.97 14.00
N LEU A 290 13.69 8.87 14.72
CA LEU A 290 12.36 8.30 14.92
C LEU A 290 11.37 9.22 15.64
N ASN A 291 11.85 10.28 16.31
CA ASN A 291 11.00 11.26 16.99
C ASN A 291 10.38 12.28 16.01
N LYS A 292 10.78 12.27 14.73
CA LYS A 292 10.23 13.16 13.71
C LYS A 292 9.62 12.35 12.57
N ILE A 293 8.42 12.74 12.15
CA ILE A 293 7.81 12.21 10.94
C ILE A 293 8.48 12.86 9.73
N SER A 294 8.73 12.08 8.68
CA SER A 294 9.27 12.55 7.40
C SER A 294 8.35 12.14 6.27
N TRP A 295 8.19 13.00 5.26
CA TRP A 295 7.39 12.73 4.07
C TRP A 295 8.27 12.65 2.83
N LEU A 296 7.97 11.69 1.96
CA LEU A 296 8.49 11.59 0.60
C LEU A 296 7.32 11.73 -0.37
N PHE A 297 7.36 12.77 -1.22
CA PHE A 297 6.37 13.00 -2.26
C PHE A 297 6.95 12.64 -3.62
N LEU A 298 6.38 11.60 -4.25
CA LEU A 298 6.73 11.14 -5.59
C LEU A 298 5.81 11.85 -6.59
N ASP A 299 6.34 12.83 -7.31
CA ASP A 299 5.57 13.61 -8.28
C ASP A 299 5.62 12.93 -9.66
N GLU A 300 4.53 13.04 -10.42
CA GLU A 300 4.41 12.52 -11.80
C GLU A 300 4.74 11.02 -11.97
N ILE A 301 4.31 10.17 -11.04
CA ILE A 301 4.71 8.74 -11.00
C ILE A 301 4.37 7.96 -12.27
N ASN A 302 3.31 8.35 -12.98
CA ASN A 302 2.83 7.66 -14.19
C ASN A 302 3.58 8.04 -15.46
N THR A 303 4.66 8.83 -15.35
CA THR A 303 5.56 9.12 -16.48
C THR A 303 6.65 8.07 -16.67
N CYS A 304 6.89 7.20 -15.68
CA CYS A 304 7.90 6.13 -15.75
C CYS A 304 7.29 4.73 -15.92
N GLU A 305 8.12 3.77 -16.36
CA GLU A 305 7.72 2.37 -16.53
C GLU A 305 7.77 1.56 -15.23
N HIS A 306 8.27 2.15 -14.13
CA HIS A 306 8.52 1.46 -12.86
C HIS A 306 7.36 1.56 -11.85
N LEU A 307 6.13 1.71 -12.33
CA LEU A 307 4.93 1.83 -11.48
C LEU A 307 4.73 0.65 -10.51
N GLY A 308 5.16 -0.56 -10.88
CA GLY A 308 5.11 -1.73 -9.99
C GLY A 308 5.98 -1.59 -8.73
N LEU A 309 7.16 -0.99 -8.85
CA LEU A 309 8.03 -0.68 -7.71
C LEU A 309 7.41 0.40 -6.82
N ILE A 310 6.83 1.43 -7.42
CA ILE A 310 6.18 2.53 -6.68
C ILE A 310 4.94 2.01 -5.94
N ALA A 311 4.08 1.25 -6.62
CA ALA A 311 2.88 0.66 -6.03
C ALA A 311 3.21 -0.27 -4.86
N SER A 312 4.17 -1.18 -5.02
CA SER A 312 4.61 -2.06 -3.93
C SER A 312 5.19 -1.29 -2.75
N THR A 313 5.99 -0.26 -3.03
CA THR A 313 6.57 0.62 -2.00
C THR A 313 5.47 1.33 -1.19
N ILE A 314 4.47 1.92 -1.86
CA ILE A 314 3.40 2.68 -1.20
C ILE A 314 2.45 1.74 -0.44
N CYS A 315 2.00 0.66 -1.08
CA CYS A 315 0.98 -0.23 -0.51
C CYS A 315 1.53 -1.15 0.59
N HIS A 316 2.72 -1.71 0.40
CA HIS A 316 3.29 -2.71 1.32
C HIS A 316 4.38 -2.15 2.23
N ARG A 317 4.75 -0.87 2.06
CA ARG A 317 5.86 -0.24 2.80
C ARG A 317 7.16 -1.04 2.69
N PHE A 318 7.39 -1.61 1.51
CA PHE A 318 8.53 -2.43 1.20
C PHE A 318 9.06 -2.07 -0.19
N CYS A 319 10.36 -1.79 -0.30
CA CYS A 319 11.00 -1.40 -1.56
C CYS A 319 12.14 -2.40 -1.84
N LYS A 320 11.99 -3.20 -2.91
CA LYS A 320 12.88 -4.30 -3.31
C LYS A 320 13.21 -5.29 -2.19
N ASP A 321 14.20 -4.98 -1.36
CA ASP A 321 14.82 -5.84 -0.34
C ASP A 321 14.73 -5.25 1.09
N PHE A 322 14.13 -4.06 1.26
CA PHE A 322 14.01 -3.43 2.59
C PHE A 322 12.61 -2.92 2.91
N LYS A 323 12.30 -2.93 4.22
CA LYS A 323 11.09 -2.33 4.78
C LYS A 323 11.33 -0.85 5.08
N LEU A 324 10.37 -0.01 4.71
CA LEU A 324 10.44 1.43 4.95
C LEU A 324 10.43 1.77 6.44
N ALA A 325 11.13 2.85 6.80
CA ALA A 325 11.12 3.41 8.15
C ALA A 325 9.68 3.63 8.67
N PRO A 326 9.36 3.31 9.93
CA PRO A 326 7.99 3.41 10.44
C PRO A 326 7.46 4.86 10.48
N ASN A 327 8.35 5.85 10.59
CA ASN A 327 8.05 7.28 10.63
C ASN A 327 8.15 7.99 9.26
N LEU A 328 8.30 7.24 8.15
CA LEU A 328 8.28 7.78 6.79
C LEU A 328 6.88 7.63 6.18
N ALA A 329 6.24 8.71 5.73
CA ALA A 329 5.05 8.62 4.88
C ALA A 329 5.43 8.84 3.41
N ILE A 330 4.91 7.99 2.52
CA ILE A 330 5.07 8.20 1.08
C ILE A 330 3.72 8.65 0.51
N LEU A 331 3.78 9.76 -0.21
CA LEU A 331 2.70 10.33 -0.98
C LEU A 331 3.10 10.31 -2.44
N ALA A 332 2.12 10.20 -3.33
CA ALA A 332 2.39 10.25 -4.75
C ALA A 332 1.37 11.11 -5.50
N ALA A 333 1.77 11.62 -6.66
CA ALA A 333 0.88 12.28 -7.59
C ALA A 333 1.03 11.72 -9.00
N CYS A 334 -0.08 11.68 -9.73
CA CYS A 334 -0.12 11.26 -11.13
C CYS A 334 -0.97 12.23 -11.96
N ASN A 335 -0.63 12.35 -13.24
CA ASN A 335 -1.42 13.09 -14.20
C ASN A 335 -2.57 12.21 -14.72
N PRO A 336 -3.75 12.77 -15.07
CA PRO A 336 -4.83 12.02 -15.68
C PRO A 336 -4.41 11.41 -17.04
N TYR A 337 -5.09 10.34 -17.44
CA TYR A 337 -4.86 9.61 -18.68
C TYR A 337 -5.49 10.29 -19.90
#